data_AF-F3GL14-F1
#
_entry.id   AF-F3GL14-F1
#
_cell.length_a   1.000
_cell.length_b   1.000
_cell.length_c   1.000
_cell.angle_alpha   90.00
_cell.angle_beta   90.00
_cell.angle_gamma   90.00
#
_symmetry.space_group_name_H-M   'P 1'
#
loop_
_entity.id
_entity.type
_entity.pdbx_description
1 polymer ?
#
loop_
_entity_poly.entity_id
_entity_poly.type
_entity_poly.pdbx_seq_one_letter_code
_entity_poly.pdbx_strand_id
1 'polypeptide(L)'
;VLETQTVLDHTGGSGLPTETVSRNQNGKMTHTTSIVWEEDQQREILLSFRLAPSGKRIVLFRSGDASPVFYAAVDSKNQVGLLFPQADGEQLKYDAASHVLSFVRGDTAYRILGDAKGAPTAMQVVVRGKTTELKLLAEPAQGSLNKVADALKAAQ
;
A
#
# COMPACT_ATOMS: atom_id res chain seq x y z
N VAL A 1 -7.85 -28.91 18.39
CA VAL A 1 -7.01 -27.75 18.01
C VAL A 1 -7.34 -26.63 18.98
N LEU A 2 -6.36 -26.06 19.67
CA LEU A 2 -6.56 -24.88 20.52
C LEU A 2 -5.95 -23.70 19.75
N GLU A 3 -6.78 -22.76 19.31
CA GLU A 3 -6.31 -21.51 18.69
C GLU A 3 -6.19 -20.45 19.80
N THR A 4 -5.00 -19.89 19.98
CA THR A 4 -4.77 -18.82 20.97
C THR A 4 -4.28 -17.60 20.21
N GLN A 5 -5.20 -16.66 19.95
CA GLN A 5 -4.85 -15.38 19.34
C GLN A 5 -4.15 -14.50 20.38
N THR A 6 -3.00 -13.95 20.04
CA THR A 6 -2.28 -12.98 20.88
C THR A 6 -1.94 -11.78 20.00
N VAL A 7 -2.76 -10.73 20.04
CA VAL A 7 -2.48 -9.50 19.28
C VAL A 7 -1.37 -8.73 20.00
N LEU A 8 -0.25 -8.52 19.31
CA LEU A 8 0.87 -7.69 19.78
C LEU A 8 0.98 -6.50 18.84
N ASP A 9 0.41 -5.35 19.23
CA ASP A 9 0.48 -4.13 18.42
C ASP A 9 1.90 -3.56 18.43
N HIS A 10 2.63 -3.77 17.33
CA HIS A 10 3.82 -3.00 17.02
C HIS A 10 3.55 -2.11 15.81
N THR A 11 3.41 -0.81 16.08
CA THR A 11 3.22 0.20 15.03
C THR A 11 4.60 0.63 14.52
N GLY A 12 5.00 0.13 13.35
CA GLY A 12 6.24 0.55 12.68
C GLY A 12 6.15 1.99 12.14
N GLY A 13 7.21 2.45 11.45
CA GLY A 13 7.29 3.84 10.93
C GLY A 13 6.17 4.26 9.95
N SER A 14 5.39 3.31 9.43
CA SER A 14 4.21 3.58 8.60
C SER A 14 2.95 3.90 9.38
N GLY A 15 2.92 3.73 10.71
CA GLY A 15 1.68 3.90 11.47
C GLY A 15 0.67 2.76 11.30
N LEU A 16 1.00 1.69 10.57
CA LEU A 16 0.13 0.51 10.43
C LEU A 16 0.40 -0.51 11.54
N PRO A 17 -0.65 -1.11 12.13
CA PRO A 17 -0.50 -2.16 13.13
C PRO A 17 0.02 -3.46 12.52
N THR A 18 0.79 -4.17 13.34
CA THR A 18 1.32 -5.50 13.02
C THR A 18 0.63 -6.52 13.93
N GLU A 19 -0.03 -7.52 13.37
CA GLU A 19 -0.68 -8.60 14.11
C GLU A 19 0.22 -9.85 14.09
N THR A 20 0.37 -10.54 15.22
CA THR A 20 1.04 -11.85 15.30
C THR A 20 0.07 -12.93 15.79
N VAL A 21 -0.36 -13.82 14.91
CA VAL A 21 -1.25 -14.92 15.27
C VAL A 21 -0.43 -16.16 15.65
N SER A 22 -0.65 -16.66 16.86
CA SER A 22 -0.06 -17.91 17.37
C SER A 22 -1.09 -19.05 17.22
N ARG A 23 -0.69 -20.15 16.58
CA ARG A 23 -1.56 -21.32 16.39
C ARG A 23 -0.87 -22.59 16.88
N ASN A 24 -1.51 -23.31 17.80
CA ASN A 24 -1.05 -24.60 18.26
C ASN A 24 -1.76 -25.73 17.50
N GLN A 25 -1.00 -26.43 16.65
CA GLN A 25 -1.46 -27.64 15.94
C GLN A 25 -0.68 -28.84 16.46
N ASN A 26 -1.38 -29.74 17.18
CA ASN A 26 -0.84 -31.01 17.70
C ASN A 26 0.44 -30.83 18.55
N GLY A 27 0.49 -29.79 19.38
CA GLY A 27 1.65 -29.50 20.24
C GLY A 27 2.75 -28.69 19.56
N LYS A 28 2.64 -28.41 18.25
CA LYS A 28 3.54 -27.51 17.53
C LYS A 28 2.93 -26.12 17.47
N MET A 29 3.65 -25.14 18.02
CA MET A 29 3.28 -23.74 17.92
C MET A 29 3.82 -23.13 16.62
N THR A 30 2.96 -22.44 15.88
CA THR A 30 3.33 -21.65 14.70
C THR A 30 2.94 -20.19 14.90
N HIS A 31 3.86 -19.26 14.64
CA HIS A 31 3.60 -17.82 14.66
C HIS A 31 3.48 -17.30 13.23
N THR A 32 2.46 -16.49 12.96
CA THR A 32 2.28 -15.79 11.68
C THR A 32 2.14 -14.30 11.96
N THR A 33 3.07 -13.50 11.44
CA THR A 33 3.04 -12.05 11.58
C THR A 33 2.55 -11.41 10.29
N SER A 34 1.64 -10.44 10.37
CA SER A 34 1.04 -9.74 9.23
C SER A 34 0.86 -8.26 9.55
N ILE A 35 1.04 -7.38 8.56
CA ILE A 35 0.63 -5.98 8.68
C ILE A 35 -0.84 -5.91 8.28
N VAL A 36 -1.66 -5.21 9.05
CA VAL A 36 -3.10 -5.09 8.78
C VAL A 36 -3.50 -3.64 8.53
N TRP A 37 -4.47 -3.47 7.65
CA TRP A 37 -5.09 -2.19 7.39
C TRP A 37 -6.32 -2.03 8.27
N GLU A 38 -6.26 -1.12 9.22
CA GLU A 38 -7.43 -0.68 9.96
C GLU A 38 -7.87 0.69 9.45
N GLU A 39 -9.17 0.91 9.35
CA GLU A 39 -9.67 2.27 9.11
C GLU A 39 -9.53 3.04 10.43
N ASP A 40 -8.71 4.07 10.45
CA ASP A 40 -8.65 5.01 11.56
C ASP A 40 -8.66 6.46 11.06
N GLN A 41 -8.86 7.38 11.99
CA GLN A 41 -8.86 8.82 11.70
C GLN A 41 -7.46 9.44 11.75
N GLN A 42 -6.43 8.64 12.05
CA GLN A 42 -5.06 9.13 12.23
C GLN A 42 -4.32 9.20 10.89
N ARG A 43 -4.63 8.28 9.97
CA ARG A 43 -4.03 8.25 8.63
C ARG A 43 -4.82 9.09 7.64
N GLU A 44 -4.11 9.97 6.94
CA GLU A 44 -4.68 10.66 5.80
C GLU A 44 -4.57 9.79 4.55
N ILE A 45 -5.70 9.40 3.97
CA ILE A 45 -5.76 8.79 2.65
C ILE A 45 -5.59 9.87 1.57
N LEU A 46 -4.53 9.72 0.77
CA LEU A 46 -4.19 10.62 -0.33
C LEU A 46 -4.77 10.11 -1.66
N LEU A 47 -4.72 8.78 -1.85
CA LEU A 47 -5.32 8.09 -2.98
C LEU A 47 -5.75 6.68 -2.57
N SER A 48 -6.92 6.22 -2.99
CA SER A 48 -7.37 4.83 -2.80
C SER A 48 -8.22 4.37 -3.98
N PHE A 49 -7.95 3.17 -4.49
CA PHE A 49 -8.71 2.53 -5.57
C PHE A 49 -8.59 1.00 -5.50
N ARG A 50 -9.43 0.27 -6.23
CA ARG A 50 -9.38 -1.21 -6.30
C ARG A 50 -8.98 -1.71 -7.68
N LEU A 51 -8.27 -2.84 -7.70
CA LEU A 51 -7.79 -3.50 -8.92
C LEU A 51 -8.69 -4.68 -9.32
N ALA A 52 -9.00 -4.78 -10.61
CA ALA A 52 -9.67 -5.93 -11.22
C ALA A 52 -8.64 -7.00 -11.67
N PRO A 53 -8.98 -8.31 -11.62
CA PRO A 53 -10.17 -8.90 -10.98
C PRO A 53 -9.98 -9.16 -9.48
N SER A 54 -8.77 -8.94 -8.94
CA SER A 54 -8.40 -9.38 -7.59
C SER A 54 -9.18 -8.72 -6.44
N GLY A 55 -9.80 -7.55 -6.69
CA GLY A 55 -10.44 -6.73 -5.67
C GLY A 55 -9.46 -6.08 -4.68
N LYS A 56 -8.15 -6.30 -4.83
CA LYS A 56 -7.11 -5.70 -3.99
C LYS A 56 -7.24 -4.18 -4.02
N ARG A 57 -7.22 -3.59 -2.84
CA ARG A 57 -7.26 -2.14 -2.66
C ARG A 57 -5.83 -1.60 -2.59
N ILE A 58 -5.55 -0.59 -3.39
CA ILE A 58 -4.30 0.17 -3.33
C ILE A 58 -4.58 1.44 -2.54
N VAL A 59 -3.79 1.72 -1.52
CA VAL A 59 -3.91 2.93 -0.70
C VAL A 59 -2.57 3.65 -0.64
N LEU A 60 -2.59 4.95 -0.94
CA LEU A 60 -1.49 5.88 -0.70
C LEU A 60 -1.90 6.76 0.47
N PHE A 61 -1.07 6.82 1.50
CA PHE A 61 -1.44 7.47 2.76
C PHE A 61 -0.22 8.07 3.46
N ARG A 62 -0.47 8.91 4.46
CA ARG A 62 0.54 9.39 5.42
C ARG A 62 0.00 9.35 6.84
N SER A 63 0.88 9.16 7.81
CA SER A 63 0.51 8.99 9.24
C SER A 63 0.64 10.29 10.05
N GLY A 64 0.70 11.43 9.36
CA GLY A 64 0.81 12.76 9.93
C GLY A 64 1.27 13.76 8.88
N ASP A 65 1.13 15.05 9.20
CA ASP A 65 1.70 16.11 8.40
C ASP A 65 3.24 15.98 8.36
N ALA A 66 3.83 16.17 7.17
CA ALA A 66 5.25 15.93 6.87
C ALA A 66 5.75 14.48 7.03
N SER A 67 4.87 13.50 7.31
CA SER A 67 5.26 12.08 7.26
C SER A 67 5.51 11.63 5.81
N PRO A 68 6.38 10.63 5.58
CA PRO A 68 6.53 10.01 4.28
C PRO A 68 5.19 9.52 3.73
N VAL A 69 5.04 9.57 2.40
CA VAL A 69 3.91 8.93 1.74
C VAL A 69 4.21 7.44 1.64
N PHE A 70 3.28 6.62 2.12
CA PHE A 70 3.31 5.18 2.07
C PHE A 70 2.34 4.65 1.02
N TYR A 71 2.70 3.54 0.39
CA TYR A 71 1.89 2.69 -0.45
C TYR A 71 1.55 1.41 0.30
N ALA A 72 0.29 1.01 0.29
CA ALA A 72 -0.19 -0.27 0.78
C ALA A 72 -1.05 -0.99 -0.27
N ALA A 73 -0.73 -2.25 -0.56
CA ALA A 73 -1.64 -3.16 -1.27
C ALA A 73 -2.37 -4.04 -0.25
N VAL A 74 -3.65 -3.77 -0.08
CA VAL A 74 -4.54 -4.37 0.92
C VAL A 74 -5.43 -5.41 0.25
N ASP A 75 -5.50 -6.61 0.81
CA ASP A 75 -6.39 -7.67 0.32
C ASP A 75 -7.80 -7.60 0.94
N SER A 76 -8.66 -8.58 0.61
CA SER A 76 -10.04 -8.64 1.09
C SER A 76 -10.16 -8.96 2.59
N LYS A 77 -9.08 -9.37 3.25
CA LYS A 77 -9.01 -9.64 4.69
C LYS A 77 -8.33 -8.49 5.45
N ASN A 78 -8.18 -7.34 4.79
CA ASN A 78 -7.43 -6.19 5.30
C ASN A 78 -5.96 -6.49 5.59
N GLN A 79 -5.37 -7.54 5.00
CA GLN A 79 -3.94 -7.78 5.14
C GLN A 79 -3.16 -6.97 4.11
N VAL A 80 -2.08 -6.33 4.56
CA VAL A 80 -1.19 -5.54 3.72
C VAL A 80 -0.12 -6.47 3.16
N GLY A 81 -0.31 -6.89 1.90
CA GLY A 81 0.61 -7.79 1.20
C GLY A 81 1.85 -7.09 0.64
N LEU A 82 1.79 -5.76 0.49
CA LEU A 82 2.92 -4.94 0.08
C LEU A 82 2.81 -3.57 0.74
N LEU A 83 3.82 -3.20 1.53
CA LEU A 83 4.01 -1.88 2.10
C LEU A 83 5.29 -1.26 1.53
N PHE A 84 5.29 0.03 1.24
CA PHE A 84 6.47 0.76 0.76
C PHE A 84 6.35 2.26 1.12
N PRO A 85 7.43 2.98 1.49
CA PRO A 85 8.75 2.46 1.80
C PRO A 85 8.77 1.66 3.11
N GLN A 86 9.76 0.77 3.25
CA GLN A 86 10.05 0.01 4.48
C GLN A 86 11.51 0.10 4.91
N ALA A 87 12.40 0.63 4.06
CA ALA A 87 13.81 0.82 4.36
C ALA A 87 14.27 2.25 4.02
N ASP A 88 15.36 2.69 4.65
CA ASP A 88 15.95 4.00 4.38
C ASP A 88 16.38 4.12 2.91
N GLY A 89 16.14 5.30 2.33
CA GLY A 89 16.44 5.58 0.91
C GLY A 89 15.38 5.07 -0.07
N GLU A 90 14.40 4.27 0.37
CA GLU A 90 13.24 3.93 -0.44
C GLU A 90 12.29 5.13 -0.55
N GLN A 91 11.91 5.49 -1.78
CA GLN A 91 11.06 6.66 -2.04
C GLN A 91 10.11 6.42 -3.21
N LEU A 92 8.89 6.92 -3.08
CA LEU A 92 7.94 7.04 -4.18
C LEU A 92 8.39 8.20 -5.09
N LYS A 93 8.33 7.98 -6.40
CA LYS A 93 8.69 8.98 -7.42
C LYS A 93 7.46 9.33 -8.23
N TYR A 94 7.16 10.61 -8.33
CA TYR A 94 6.09 11.11 -9.20
C TYR A 94 6.67 11.85 -10.40
N ASP A 95 6.32 11.41 -11.60
CA ASP A 95 6.58 12.12 -12.86
C ASP A 95 5.32 12.89 -13.27
N ALA A 96 5.39 14.21 -13.15
CA ALA A 96 4.28 15.11 -13.47
C ALA A 96 4.01 15.22 -14.98
N ALA A 97 5.00 14.96 -15.84
CA ALA A 97 4.82 15.06 -17.29
C ALA A 97 4.03 13.87 -17.84
N SER A 98 4.21 12.69 -17.25
CA SER A 98 3.49 11.47 -17.63
C SER A 98 2.34 11.09 -16.68
N HIS A 99 2.15 11.84 -15.60
CA HIS A 99 1.20 11.53 -14.52
C HIS A 99 1.39 10.13 -13.93
N VAL A 100 2.65 9.73 -13.73
CA VAL A 100 3.00 8.39 -13.22
C VAL A 100 3.63 8.48 -11.84
N LEU A 101 3.04 7.79 -10.86
CA LEU A 101 3.68 7.49 -9.59
C LEU A 101 4.35 6.13 -9.66
N SER A 102 5.58 5.99 -9.20
CA SER A 102 6.32 4.74 -9.29
C SER A 102 7.28 4.48 -8.13
N PHE A 103 7.56 3.20 -7.90
CA PHE A 103 8.65 2.74 -7.04
C PHE A 103 9.15 1.37 -7.50
N VAL A 104 10.30 0.96 -6.97
CA VAL A 104 10.94 -0.32 -7.28
C VAL A 104 11.17 -1.09 -5.99
N ARG A 105 10.83 -2.39 -6.00
CA ARG A 105 11.15 -3.35 -4.94
C ARG A 105 11.76 -4.59 -5.57
N GLY A 106 13.06 -4.80 -5.34
CA GLY A 106 13.83 -5.84 -6.03
C GLY A 106 13.76 -5.68 -7.55
N ASP A 107 13.44 -6.76 -8.26
CA ASP A 107 13.32 -6.80 -9.73
C ASP A 107 11.98 -6.24 -10.27
N THR A 108 11.11 -5.71 -9.39
CA THR A 108 9.75 -5.30 -9.73
C THR A 108 9.57 -3.80 -9.60
N ALA A 109 9.13 -3.14 -10.68
CA ALA A 109 8.67 -1.76 -10.65
C ALA A 109 7.14 -1.70 -10.62
N TYR A 110 6.59 -0.93 -9.71
CA TYR A 110 5.17 -0.66 -9.58
C TYR A 110 4.91 0.75 -10.08
N ARG A 111 3.90 0.92 -10.93
CA ARG A 111 3.54 2.22 -11.53
C ARG A 111 2.03 2.42 -11.45
N ILE A 112 1.59 3.57 -10.98
CA ILE A 112 0.20 4.00 -11.00
C ILE A 112 0.10 5.11 -12.03
N LEU A 113 -0.74 4.92 -13.03
CA LEU A 113 -0.96 5.85 -14.12
C LEU A 113 -2.17 6.71 -13.76
N GLY A 114 -2.06 8.02 -14.00
CA GLY A 114 -3.14 8.97 -13.84
C GLY A 114 -3.56 9.63 -15.15
N ASP A 115 -4.73 10.26 -15.13
CA ASP A 115 -5.10 11.26 -16.11
C ASP A 115 -4.57 12.65 -15.74
N ALA A 116 -4.86 13.66 -16.56
CA ALA A 116 -4.44 15.05 -16.33
C ALA A 116 -5.02 15.68 -15.04
N LYS A 117 -6.09 15.11 -14.48
CA LYS A 117 -6.69 15.54 -13.20
C LYS A 117 -6.10 14.76 -12.02
N GLY A 118 -5.20 13.82 -12.28
CA GLY A 118 -4.60 12.93 -11.30
C GLY A 118 -5.51 11.78 -10.88
N ALA A 119 -6.62 11.51 -11.58
CA ALA A 119 -7.43 10.34 -11.31
C ALA A 119 -6.70 9.08 -11.80
N PRO A 120 -6.60 8.01 -11.01
CA PRO A 120 -5.89 6.80 -11.43
C PRO A 120 -6.66 6.11 -12.56
N THR A 121 -5.94 5.66 -13.59
CA THR A 121 -6.52 5.03 -14.79
C THR A 121 -6.12 3.56 -14.91
N ALA A 122 -4.90 3.22 -14.52
CA ALA A 122 -4.36 1.87 -14.53
C ALA A 122 -3.23 1.72 -13.53
N MET A 123 -2.88 0.47 -13.21
CA MET A 123 -1.63 0.15 -12.53
C MET A 123 -0.80 -0.78 -13.41
N GLN A 124 0.51 -0.58 -13.46
CA GLN A 124 1.44 -1.46 -14.14
C GLN A 124 2.39 -2.09 -13.15
N VAL A 125 2.63 -3.39 -13.31
CA VAL A 125 3.66 -4.14 -12.59
C VAL A 125 4.67 -4.62 -13.62
N VAL A 126 5.88 -4.10 -13.55
CA VAL A 126 6.96 -4.42 -14.49
C VAL A 126 7.96 -5.35 -13.80
N VAL A 127 8.04 -6.59 -14.26
CA VAL A 127 8.98 -7.58 -13.73
C VAL A 127 9.99 -7.91 -14.83
N ARG A 128 11.27 -7.58 -14.60
CA ARG A 128 12.35 -7.85 -15.57
C ARG A 128 12.03 -7.38 -17.00
N GLY A 129 11.49 -6.16 -17.11
CA GLY A 129 11.12 -5.53 -18.38
C GLY A 129 9.78 -5.97 -18.97
N LYS A 130 9.10 -6.98 -18.40
CA LYS A 130 7.76 -7.38 -18.82
C LYS A 130 6.70 -6.60 -18.05
N THR A 131 5.91 -5.80 -18.75
CA THR A 131 4.82 -5.01 -18.18
C THR A 131 3.53 -5.81 -18.13
N THR A 132 2.98 -5.98 -16.93
CA THR A 132 1.59 -6.43 -16.72
C THR A 132 0.75 -5.22 -16.35
N GLU A 133 -0.27 -4.93 -17.15
CA GLU A 133 -1.26 -3.90 -16.83
C GLU A 133 -2.41 -4.50 -16.02
N LEU A 134 -2.76 -3.82 -14.93
CA LEU A 134 -3.84 -4.14 -14.01
C LEU A 134 -4.89 -3.03 -14.12
N LYS A 135 -6.10 -3.43 -14.49
CA LYS A 135 -7.23 -2.50 -14.61
C LYS A 135 -7.79 -2.16 -13.23
N LEU A 136 -8.38 -0.97 -13.12
CA LEU A 136 -9.16 -0.60 -11.95
C LEU A 136 -10.55 -1.26 -12.01
N LEU A 137 -11.14 -1.55 -10.85
CA LEU A 137 -12.57 -1.83 -10.76
C LEU A 137 -13.36 -0.55 -11.08
N ALA A 138 -14.59 -0.72 -11.57
CA ALA A 138 -15.51 0.37 -11.90
C ALA A 138 -16.14 0.99 -10.64
N GLU A 139 -15.29 1.42 -9.71
CA GLU A 139 -15.64 2.14 -8.49
C GLU A 139 -14.88 3.46 -8.48
N PRO A 140 -15.46 4.54 -7.96
CA PRO A 140 -14.77 5.81 -7.87
C PRO A 140 -13.55 5.69 -6.97
N ALA A 141 -12.40 6.15 -7.46
CA ALA A 141 -11.22 6.33 -6.62
C ALA A 141 -11.47 7.47 -5.61
N GLN A 142 -10.91 7.31 -4.41
CA GLN A 142 -10.85 8.39 -3.42
C GLN A 142 -9.52 9.12 -3.58
N GLY A 143 -9.53 10.45 -3.62
CA GLY A 143 -8.31 11.25 -3.74
C GLY A 143 -7.72 11.27 -5.15
N SER A 144 -6.44 11.63 -5.28
CA SER A 144 -5.78 11.79 -6.59
C SER A 144 -4.26 11.68 -6.51
N LEU A 145 -3.61 11.38 -7.63
CA LEU A 145 -2.15 11.44 -7.77
C LEU A 145 -1.61 12.86 -7.60
N ASN A 146 -2.39 13.90 -7.91
CA ASN A 146 -1.99 15.28 -7.62
C ASN A 146 -1.87 15.51 -6.11
N LYS A 147 -2.83 15.02 -5.33
CA LYS A 147 -2.77 15.09 -3.86
C LYS A 147 -1.56 14.33 -3.31
N VAL A 148 -1.24 13.18 -3.89
CA VAL A 148 -0.02 12.42 -3.56
C VAL A 148 1.24 13.23 -3.90
N ALA A 149 1.29 13.86 -5.08
CA ALA A 149 2.43 14.66 -5.51
C ALA A 149 2.69 15.85 -4.59
N ASP A 150 1.63 16.53 -4.14
CA ASP A 150 1.76 17.64 -3.20
C ASP A 150 2.26 17.17 -1.83
N ALA A 151 1.76 16.02 -1.34
CA ALA A 151 2.26 15.41 -0.11
C ALA A 151 3.73 14.97 -0.21
N LEU A 152 4.16 14.46 -1.37
CA LEU A 152 5.56 14.10 -1.61
C LEU A 152 6.49 15.31 -1.57
N LYS A 153 6.05 16.46 -2.10
CA LYS A 153 6.82 17.72 -2.03
C LYS A 153 6.88 18.27 -0.61
N ALA A 154 5.81 18.11 0.17
CA ALA A 154 5.75 18.59 1.55
C ALA A 154 6.60 17.75 2.52
N ALA A 155 6.97 16.53 2.15
CA ALA A 155 7.81 15.63 2.94
C ALA A 155 9.31 15.70 2.57
N GLN A 156 9.70 16.59 1.64
CA GLN A 156 11.08 16.89 1.24
C GLN A 156 11.60 18.12 1.99
#